data_AF-A0A800B0K9-F1
#
_entry.id   AF-A0A800B0K9-F1
#
_cell.length_a   1.000
_cell.length_b   1.000
_cell.length_c   1.000
_cell.angle_alpha   90.00
_cell.angle_beta   90.00
_cell.angle_gamma   90.00
#
_symmetry.space_group_name_H-M   'P 1'
#
loop_
_entity.id
_entity.type
_entity.pdbx_description
1 polymer ?
#
loop_
_entity_poly.entity_id
_entity_poly.type
_entity_poly.pdbx_seq_one_letter_code
_entity_poly.pdbx_strand_id
1 'polypeptide(L)'
;PKLYNLKELLIEFIEHRKEVVTRRTQFELRKAEARAHILEGLKKALDHIDEVIKTIRASKTKEEAKIGLMKAFGFSEIQADAILEMRLNKLA
;
A
#
# COMPACT_ATOMS: atom_id res chain seq x y z
N PRO A 1 41.64 7.33 -2.56
CA PRO A 1 41.87 8.79 -2.68
C PRO A 1 42.17 9.19 -4.13
N LYS A 2 41.41 10.13 -4.69
CA LYS A 2 41.59 10.65 -6.05
C LYS A 2 41.66 12.17 -5.99
N LEU A 3 42.62 12.78 -6.69
CA LEU A 3 42.68 14.23 -6.86
C LEU A 3 41.72 14.61 -7.99
N TYR A 4 40.78 15.50 -7.72
CA TYR A 4 39.80 15.97 -8.69
C TYR A 4 40.12 17.38 -9.13
N ASN A 5 39.95 17.66 -10.42
CA ASN A 5 39.80 19.04 -10.89
C ASN A 5 38.35 19.52 -10.69
N LEU A 6 38.12 20.83 -10.84
CA LEU A 6 36.80 21.42 -10.59
C LEU A 6 35.68 20.79 -11.43
N LYS A 7 35.95 20.49 -12.70
CA LYS A 7 34.95 19.88 -13.61
C LYS A 7 34.56 18.48 -13.13
N GLU A 8 35.54 17.66 -12.78
CA GLU A 8 35.28 16.30 -12.30
C GLU A 8 34.50 16.31 -10.98
N LEU A 9 34.84 17.21 -10.05
CA LEU A 9 34.11 17.36 -8.80
C LEU A 9 32.63 17.72 -9.03
N LEU A 10 32.35 18.64 -9.97
CA LEU A 10 30.99 19.03 -10.31
C LEU A 10 30.20 17.88 -10.96
N ILE A 11 30.86 17.05 -11.79
CA ILE A 11 30.23 15.87 -12.40
C ILE A 11 29.83 14.87 -11.32
N GLU A 12 30.76 14.50 -10.42
CA GLU A 12 30.47 13.57 -9.31
C GLU A 12 29.37 14.10 -8.40
N PHE A 13 29.36 15.41 -8.12
CA PHE A 13 28.30 16.03 -7.33
C PHE A 13 26.93 15.92 -8.01
N ILE A 14 26.85 16.19 -9.32
CA ILE A 14 25.60 16.07 -10.09
C ILE A 14 25.13 14.62 -10.11
N GLU A 15 26.04 13.66 -10.27
CA GLU A 15 25.68 12.24 -10.35
C GLU A 15 25.18 11.70 -9.03
N HIS A 16 25.81 12.09 -7.92
CA HIS A 16 25.27 11.82 -6.60
C HIS A 16 23.88 12.43 -6.40
N ARG A 17 23.65 13.68 -6.85
CA ARG A 17 22.34 14.33 -6.75
C ARG A 17 21.27 13.59 -7.56
N LYS A 18 21.59 13.12 -8.77
CA LYS A 18 20.68 12.29 -9.57
C LYS A 18 20.34 10.99 -8.84
N GLU A 19 21.33 10.31 -8.27
CA GLU A 19 21.12 9.08 -7.50
C GLU A 19 20.18 9.33 -6.31
N VAL A 20 20.44 10.38 -5.53
CA VAL A 20 19.61 10.76 -4.37
C VAL A 20 18.17 11.03 -4.78
N VAL A 21 17.95 11.81 -5.84
CA VAL A 21 16.60 12.11 -6.33
C VAL A 21 15.91 10.83 -6.82
N THR A 22 16.62 9.99 -7.57
CA THR A 22 16.09 8.71 -8.08
C THR A 22 15.65 7.80 -6.94
N ARG A 23 16.49 7.65 -5.91
CA ARG A 23 16.18 6.83 -4.73
C ARG A 23 14.98 7.37 -3.94
N ARG A 24 14.88 8.70 -3.79
CA ARG A 24 13.72 9.33 -3.15
C ARG A 24 12.44 9.09 -3.93
N THR A 25 12.46 9.32 -5.25
CA THR A 25 11.29 9.11 -6.10
C THR A 25 10.84 7.65 -6.11
N GLN A 26 11.77 6.69 -6.16
CA GLN A 26 11.44 5.26 -6.06
C GLN A 26 10.84 4.90 -4.70
N PHE A 27 11.32 5.51 -3.61
CA PHE A 27 10.74 5.32 -2.28
C PHE A 27 9.30 5.87 -2.21
N GLU A 28 9.08 7.07 -2.72
CA GLU A 28 7.77 7.70 -2.77
C GLU A 28 6.79 6.89 -3.63
N LEU A 29 7.25 6.40 -4.79
CA LEU A 29 6.47 5.53 -5.67
C LEU A 29 6.00 4.27 -4.94
N ARG A 30 6.92 3.50 -4.33
CA ARG A 30 6.56 2.28 -3.58
C ARG A 30 5.54 2.57 -2.48
N LYS A 31 5.68 3.71 -1.78
CA LYS A 31 4.74 4.11 -0.73
C LYS A 31 3.36 4.46 -1.31
N ALA A 32 3.33 5.13 -2.45
CA ALA A 32 2.09 5.48 -3.15
C ALA A 32 1.37 4.25 -3.67
N GLU A 33 2.09 3.31 -4.30
CA GLU A 33 1.56 2.03 -4.80
C GLU A 33 1.00 1.18 -3.66
N ALA A 34 1.72 1.05 -2.54
CA ALA A 34 1.22 0.34 -1.36
C ALA A 34 -0.08 0.97 -0.82
N ARG A 35 -0.19 2.31 -0.84
CA ARG A 35 -1.42 3.00 -0.44
C ARG A 35 -2.55 2.78 -1.46
N ALA A 36 -2.24 2.83 -2.76
CA ALA A 36 -3.20 2.58 -3.83
C ALA A 36 -3.79 1.17 -3.72
N HIS A 37 -2.95 0.17 -3.49
CA HIS A 37 -3.36 -1.22 -3.27
C HIS A 37 -4.40 -1.36 -2.15
N ILE A 38 -4.21 -0.67 -1.03
CA ILE A 38 -5.17 -0.69 0.08
C ILE A 38 -6.47 0.04 -0.29
N LEU A 39 -6.38 1.18 -0.97
CA LEU A 39 -7.55 1.93 -1.40
C LEU A 39 -8.40 1.17 -2.42
N GLU A 40 -7.78 0.42 -3.33
CA GLU A 40 -8.48 -0.47 -4.27
C GLU A 40 -9.27 -1.55 -3.55
N GLY A 41 -8.66 -2.17 -2.53
CA GLY A 41 -9.34 -3.16 -1.68
C GLY A 41 -10.54 -2.55 -0.95
N LEU A 42 -10.36 -1.38 -0.35
CA LEU A 42 -11.44 -0.66 0.35
C LEU A 42 -12.56 -0.24 -0.61
N LYS A 43 -12.23 0.24 -1.81
CA LYS A 43 -13.23 0.61 -2.83
C LYS A 43 -14.08 -0.60 -3.21
N LYS A 44 -13.45 -1.73 -3.55
CA LYS A 44 -14.15 -2.98 -3.86
C LYS A 44 -14.99 -3.49 -2.68
N ALA A 45 -14.51 -3.32 -1.46
CA ALA A 45 -15.26 -3.69 -0.27
C ALA A 45 -16.51 -2.80 -0.06
N LEU A 46 -16.42 -1.51 -0.38
CA LEU A 46 -17.56 -0.58 -0.34
C LEU A 46 -18.59 -0.91 -1.43
N ASP A 47 -18.13 -1.26 -2.64
CA ASP A 47 -19.02 -1.66 -3.74
C ASP A 47 -19.86 -2.91 -3.40
N HIS A 48 -19.37 -3.78 -2.51
CA HIS A 48 -20.03 -5.02 -2.06
C HIS A 48 -20.24 -5.08 -0.54
N ILE A 49 -20.53 -3.94 0.08
CA ILE A 49 -20.48 -3.81 1.54
C ILE A 49 -21.41 -4.76 2.29
N ASP A 50 -22.60 -5.04 1.77
CA ASP A 50 -23.56 -5.94 2.41
C ASP A 50 -23.03 -7.38 2.47
N GLU A 51 -22.40 -7.84 1.39
CA GLU A 51 -21.80 -9.17 1.32
C GLU A 51 -20.58 -9.26 2.23
N VAL A 52 -19.74 -8.22 2.24
CA VAL A 52 -18.57 -8.12 3.12
C VAL A 52 -19.00 -8.18 4.59
N ILE A 53 -20.01 -7.41 5.00
CA ILE A 53 -20.55 -7.43 6.36
C ILE A 53 -21.13 -8.82 6.69
N LYS A 54 -21.85 -9.44 5.75
CA LYS A 54 -22.40 -10.79 5.95
C LYS A 54 -21.29 -11.82 6.17
N THR A 55 -20.21 -11.79 5.38
CA THR A 55 -19.04 -12.66 5.56
C THR A 55 -18.40 -12.43 6.92
N ILE A 56 -18.18 -11.17 7.32
CA ILE A 56 -17.59 -10.84 8.63
C ILE A 56 -18.47 -11.31 9.79
N ARG A 57 -19.80 -11.10 9.72
CA ARG A 57 -20.74 -11.51 10.77
C ARG A 57 -20.95 -13.03 10.85
N ALA A 58 -20.71 -13.75 9.77
CA ALA A 58 -20.79 -15.21 9.75
C ALA A 58 -19.56 -15.89 10.37
N SER A 59 -18.42 -15.20 10.40
CA SER A 59 -17.17 -15.70 11.00
C SER A 59 -17.19 -15.60 12.53
N LYS A 60 -16.61 -16.61 13.20
CA LYS A 60 -16.53 -16.65 14.67
C LYS A 60 -15.33 -15.89 15.21
N THR A 61 -14.28 -15.74 14.39
CA THR A 61 -13.03 -15.07 14.75
C THR A 61 -12.60 -14.07 13.68
N LYS A 62 -11.75 -13.11 14.06
CA LYS A 62 -11.15 -12.15 13.12
C LYS A 62 -10.36 -12.87 12.01
N GLU A 63 -9.68 -13.95 12.37
CA GLU A 63 -8.88 -14.73 11.41
C GLU A 63 -9.74 -15.48 10.40
N GLU A 64 -10.86 -16.07 10.85
CA GLU A 64 -11.84 -16.68 9.94
C GLU A 64 -12.44 -15.64 8.97
N ALA A 65 -12.73 -14.43 9.46
CA ALA A 65 -13.25 -13.34 8.63
C ALA A 65 -12.21 -12.92 7.58
N LYS A 66 -10.95 -12.77 7.98
CA LYS A 66 -9.83 -12.45 7.09
C LYS A 66 -9.69 -13.47 5.97
N ILE A 67 -9.63 -14.77 6.31
CA ILE A 67 -9.55 -15.86 5.33
C ILE A 67 -10.79 -15.88 4.43
N GLY A 68 -11.98 -15.63 4.98
CA GLY A 68 -13.23 -15.54 4.23
C GLY A 68 -13.21 -14.41 3.20
N LEU A 69 -12.75 -13.22 3.59
CA LEU A 69 -12.62 -12.06 2.71
C LEU A 69 -11.60 -12.30 1.59
N MET A 70 -10.46 -12.91 1.91
CA MET A 70 -9.45 -13.28 0.91
C MET A 70 -10.00 -14.31 -0.10
N LYS A 71 -10.70 -15.34 0.36
CA LYS A 71 -11.23 -16.40 -0.52
C LYS A 71 -12.42 -15.94 -1.37
N ALA A 72 -13.36 -15.19 -0.79
CA ALA A 72 -14.59 -14.80 -1.48
C ALA A 72 -14.37 -13.65 -2.47
N PHE A 73 -13.49 -12.70 -2.13
CA PHE A 73 -13.32 -11.47 -2.91
C PHE A 73 -11.91 -11.33 -3.52
N GLY A 74 -11.00 -12.26 -3.24
CA GLY A 74 -9.63 -12.22 -3.77
C GLY A 74 -8.78 -11.10 -3.16
N PHE A 75 -9.13 -10.60 -1.97
CA PHE A 75 -8.34 -9.59 -1.29
C PHE A 75 -6.98 -10.13 -0.88
N SER A 76 -5.95 -9.28 -0.94
CA SER A 76 -4.67 -9.60 -0.32
C SER A 76 -4.80 -9.59 1.21
N GLU A 77 -3.83 -10.17 1.88
CA GLU A 77 -3.79 -10.20 3.34
C GLU A 77 -3.92 -8.80 3.97
N ILE A 78 -3.10 -7.86 3.50
CA ILE A 78 -3.08 -6.47 3.99
C ILE A 78 -4.39 -5.71 3.68
N GLN A 79 -5.05 -6.01 2.55
CA GLN A 79 -6.36 -5.44 2.22
C GLN A 79 -7.44 -5.98 3.16
N ALA A 80 -7.44 -7.29 3.42
CA ALA A 80 -8.40 -7.91 4.34
C ALA A 80 -8.25 -7.35 5.76
N ASP A 81 -7.01 -7.18 6.24
CA ASP A 81 -6.74 -6.53 7.52
C ASP A 81 -7.25 -5.08 7.55
N ALA A 82 -6.98 -4.30 6.50
CA ALA A 82 -7.45 -2.91 6.39
C ALA A 82 -8.99 -2.80 6.33
N ILE A 83 -9.68 -3.76 5.72
CA ILE A 83 -11.14 -3.84 5.68
C ILE A 83 -11.70 -4.15 7.08
N LEU A 84 -11.09 -5.09 7.81
CA LEU A 84 -11.50 -5.43 9.17
C LEU A 84 -11.25 -4.29 10.18
N GLU A 85 -10.28 -3.43 9.92
CA GLU A 85 -10.00 -2.22 10.71
C GLU A 85 -10.88 -1.02 10.33
N MET A 86 -11.70 -1.15 9.29
CA MET A 86 -12.59 -0.08 8.84
C MET A 86 -13.63 0.24 9.92
N ARG A 87 -13.77 1.53 10.23
CA ARG A 87 -14.76 2.02 11.18
C ARG A 87 -16.09 2.28 10.47
N LEU A 88 -17.20 2.02 11.15
CA LEU A 88 -18.56 2.22 10.63
C LEU A 88 -18.82 3.65 10.12
N ASN A 89 -18.14 4.65 10.68
CA ASN A 89 -18.28 6.04 10.23
C ASN A 89 -17.73 6.31 8.82
N LYS A 90 -16.94 5.39 8.24
CA LYS A 90 -16.48 5.50 6.85
C LYS A 90 -17.51 5.01 5.82
N LEU A 91 -18.67 4.53 6.28
CA LEU A 91 -19.78 4.07 5.46
C LEU A 91 -20.86 5.15 5.25
N ALA A 92 -20.73 6.29 5.94
CA ALA A 92 -21.68 7.40 5.92
C ALA A 92 -21.28 8.48 4.91
#